data_AF-A0A7Y3J1V3-F1
#
_entry.id   AF-A0A7Y3J1V3-F1
#
_cell.length_a   1.000
_cell.length_b   1.000
_cell.length_c   1.000
_cell.angle_alpha   90.00
_cell.angle_beta   90.00
_cell.angle_gamma   90.00
#
_symmetry.space_group_name_H-M   'P 1'
#
loop_
_entity.id
_entity.type
_entity.pdbx_description
1 polymer ?
#
loop_
_entity_poly.entity_id
_entity_poly.type
_entity_poly.pdbx_seq_one_letter_code
_entity_poly.pdbx_strand_id
1 'polypeptide(L)'
;MDNNNSVVVLFTLVAFFVLAFVFALFGLAGPNALFITLAFLGFVVVFVVALIFGLFNSREGNRITLWFFIYGGAVAVTIVWFITRVARMFNLL
;
A
#
# COMPACT_ATOMS: atom_id res chain seq x y z
N MET A 1 6.72 18.16 11.30
CA MET A 1 7.28 17.95 9.94
C MET A 1 6.71 19.02 9.03
N ASP A 2 7.52 19.63 8.16
CA ASP A 2 7.01 20.70 7.28
C ASP A 2 6.01 20.12 6.25
N ASN A 3 5.01 20.92 5.84
CA ASN A 3 3.91 20.43 4.98
C ASN A 3 4.43 19.88 3.65
N ASN A 4 5.42 20.55 3.06
CA ASN A 4 6.02 20.13 1.80
C ASN A 4 6.67 18.76 1.91
N ASN A 5 7.33 18.45 3.02
CA ASN A 5 7.97 17.15 3.22
C ASN A 5 6.92 16.03 3.33
N SER A 6 5.80 16.31 3.99
CA SER A 6 4.70 15.35 4.14
C SER A 6 4.00 15.03 2.81
N VAL A 7 3.85 16.04 1.95
CA VAL A 7 3.34 15.86 0.58
C VAL A 7 4.27 14.95 -0.23
N VAL A 8 5.58 15.19 -0.17
CA VAL A 8 6.58 14.37 -0.88
C VAL A 8 6.53 12.91 -0.42
N VAL A 9 6.41 12.66 0.88
CA VAL A 9 6.26 11.30 1.43
C VAL A 9 4.99 10.63 0.89
N LEU A 10 3.86 11.35 0.87
CA LEU A 10 2.60 10.81 0.36
C LEU A 10 2.72 10.41 -1.12
N PHE A 11 3.28 11.28 -1.98
CA PHE A 11 3.50 10.95 -3.39
C PHE A 11 4.50 9.80 -3.59
N THR A 12 5.54 9.73 -2.75
CA THR A 12 6.48 8.61 -2.77
C THR A 12 5.76 7.29 -2.45
N LEU A 13 4.88 7.28 -1.45
CA LEU A 13 4.06 6.11 -1.13
C LEU A 13 3.18 5.70 -2.29
N VAL A 14 2.55 6.65 -2.98
CA VAL A 14 1.72 6.37 -4.17
C VAL A 14 2.56 5.71 -5.26
N ALA A 15 3.77 6.20 -5.54
CA ALA A 15 4.67 5.59 -6.52
C ALA A 15 5.04 4.14 -6.14
N PHE A 16 5.38 3.90 -4.87
CA PHE A 16 5.65 2.56 -4.36
C PHE A 16 4.43 1.63 -4.47
N PHE A 17 3.23 2.14 -4.22
CA PHE A 17 1.99 1.38 -4.40
C PHE A 17 1.76 0.99 -5.85
N VAL A 18 1.96 1.91 -6.80
CA VAL A 18 1.83 1.62 -8.22
C VAL A 18 2.82 0.50 -8.62
N LEU A 19 4.06 0.54 -8.16
CA LEU A 19 5.04 -0.51 -8.43
C LEU A 19 4.63 -1.86 -7.83
N ALA A 20 4.19 -1.88 -6.57
CA ALA A 20 3.67 -3.10 -5.93
C ALA A 20 2.44 -3.66 -6.67
N PHE A 21 1.57 -2.77 -7.15
CA PHE A 21 0.39 -3.14 -7.93
C PHE A 21 0.75 -3.73 -9.29
N VAL A 22 1.77 -3.19 -9.96
CA VAL A 22 2.29 -3.76 -11.21
C VAL A 22 2.85 -5.17 -10.95
N PHE A 23 3.63 -5.39 -9.89
CA PHE A 23 4.08 -6.74 -9.52
C PHE A 23 2.91 -7.68 -9.22
N ALA A 24 1.84 -7.18 -8.59
CA ALA A 24 0.64 -7.98 -8.34
C ALA A 24 0.00 -8.46 -9.67
N LEU A 25 -0.14 -7.56 -10.65
CA LEU A 25 -0.68 -7.90 -11.96
C LEU A 25 0.18 -8.94 -12.69
N PHE A 26 1.50 -8.76 -12.70
CA PHE A 26 2.41 -9.73 -13.33
C PHE A 26 2.40 -11.08 -12.62
N GLY A 27 2.43 -11.10 -11.29
CA GLY A 27 2.40 -12.34 -10.50
C GLY A 27 1.09 -13.12 -10.64
N LEU A 28 -0.04 -12.42 -10.81
CA LEU A 28 -1.35 -13.03 -11.02
C LEU A 28 -1.57 -13.49 -12.48
N ALA A 29 -1.00 -12.79 -13.47
CA ALA A 29 -1.14 -13.15 -14.88
C ALA A 29 -0.25 -14.35 -15.27
N GLY A 30 0.98 -14.38 -14.77
CA GLY A 30 1.91 -15.50 -14.91
C GLY A 30 2.28 -15.99 -13.52
N PRO A 31 1.68 -17.10 -13.04
CA PRO A 31 1.89 -17.63 -11.70
C PRO A 31 3.34 -17.66 -11.22
N ASN A 32 3.76 -16.58 -10.56
CA ASN A 32 5.14 -16.41 -10.14
C ASN A 32 5.19 -15.97 -8.68
N ALA A 33 5.61 -16.92 -7.82
CA ALA A 33 5.67 -16.73 -6.38
C ALA A 33 6.54 -15.53 -5.97
N LEU A 34 7.60 -15.21 -6.74
CA LEU A 34 8.47 -14.07 -6.46
C LEU A 34 7.70 -12.76 -6.62
N PHE A 35 7.00 -12.55 -7.74
CA PHE A 35 6.23 -11.32 -7.97
C PHE A 35 5.05 -11.19 -7.01
N ILE A 36 4.38 -12.31 -6.68
CA ILE A 36 3.30 -12.33 -5.67
C ILE A 36 3.84 -11.90 -4.30
N THR A 37 5.00 -12.41 -3.90
CA THR A 37 5.62 -12.08 -2.60
C THR A 37 6.09 -10.63 -2.54
N LEU A 38 6.73 -10.14 -3.61
CA LEU A 38 7.16 -8.73 -3.71
C LEU A 38 5.97 -7.77 -3.69
N ALA A 39 4.89 -8.11 -4.39
CA ALA A 39 3.66 -7.32 -4.37
C ALA A 39 3.06 -7.24 -2.96
N PHE A 40 2.96 -8.38 -2.27
CA PHE A 40 2.42 -8.44 -0.91
C PHE A 40 3.25 -7.59 0.06
N LEU A 41 4.57 -7.77 0.07
CA LEU A 41 5.47 -6.98 0.89
C LEU A 41 5.36 -5.49 0.58
N GLY A 42 5.28 -5.13 -0.71
CA GLY A 42 5.08 -3.75 -1.14
C GLY A 42 3.80 -3.15 -0.55
N PHE A 43 2.66 -3.84 -0.64
CA PHE A 43 1.41 -3.35 -0.07
C PHE A 43 1.47 -3.21 1.45
N VAL A 44 2.05 -4.19 2.15
CA VAL A 44 2.19 -4.14 3.62
C VAL A 44 3.08 -2.98 4.06
N VAL A 45 4.23 -2.79 3.41
CA VAL A 45 5.14 -1.67 3.71
C VAL A 45 4.43 -0.34 3.50
N VAL A 46 3.77 -0.16 2.35
CA VAL A 46 3.05 1.08 2.04
C VAL A 46 1.93 1.34 3.06
N PHE A 47 1.18 0.30 3.44
CA PHE A 47 0.11 0.41 4.44
C PHE A 47 0.64 0.82 5.81
N VAL A 48 1.67 0.13 6.31
CA VAL A 48 2.26 0.40 7.62
C VAL A 48 2.87 1.80 7.65
N VAL A 49 3.61 2.19 6.61
CA VAL A 49 4.19 3.53 6.53
C VAL A 49 3.10 4.61 6.48
N ALA A 50 2.03 4.39 5.70
CA ALA A 50 0.90 5.32 5.67
C ALA A 50 0.26 5.52 7.06
N LEU A 51 0.05 4.44 7.82
CA LEU A 51 -0.48 4.52 9.18
C LEU A 51 0.48 5.25 10.13
N ILE A 52 1.76 4.91 10.09
CA ILE A 52 2.78 5.53 10.94
C ILE A 52 2.85 7.04 10.68
N PHE A 53 2.95 7.46 9.41
CA PHE A 53 2.96 8.88 9.06
C PHE A 53 1.64 9.59 9.34
N GLY A 54 0.50 8.90 9.19
CA GLY A 54 -0.80 9.41 9.61
C GLY A 54 -0.85 9.69 11.11
N LEU A 55 -0.38 8.76 11.94
CA LEU A 55 -0.31 8.92 13.40
C LEU A 55 0.65 10.04 13.81
N PHE A 56 1.84 10.13 13.19
CA PHE A 56 2.78 11.22 13.50
C PHE A 56 2.21 12.59 13.14
N ASN A 57 1.63 12.75 11.95
CA ASN A 57 1.04 14.01 11.51
C ASN A 57 -0.22 14.39 12.33
N SER A 58 -0.94 13.39 12.87
CA SER A 58 -2.13 13.63 13.71
C SER A 58 -1.80 14.40 14.99
N ARG A 59 -0.63 14.12 15.58
CA ARG A 59 -0.16 14.77 16.81
C ARG A 59 0.26 16.22 16.57
N GLU A 60 0.67 16.54 15.34
CA GLU A 60 1.08 17.89 14.95
C GLU A 60 -0.09 18.76 14.44
N GLY A 61 -1.32 18.22 14.37
CA GLY A 61 -2.49 18.95 13.87
C GLY A 61 -2.44 19.22 12.37
N ASN A 62 -1.63 18.48 11.62
CA ASN A 62 -1.42 18.71 10.20
C ASN A 62 -2.66 18.29 9.38
N ARG A 63 -3.13 19.16 8.47
CA ARG A 63 -4.25 18.88 7.55
C ARG A 63 -4.00 17.67 6.64
N ILE A 64 -2.73 17.32 6.42
CA ILE A 64 -2.37 16.20 5.55
C ILE A 64 -2.63 14.82 6.18
N THR A 65 -2.83 14.78 7.50
CA THR A 65 -3.06 13.55 8.26
C THR A 65 -4.20 12.71 7.69
N LEU A 66 -5.32 13.36 7.36
CA LEU A 66 -6.51 12.69 6.84
C LEU A 66 -6.20 11.97 5.51
N TRP A 67 -5.32 12.51 4.69
CA TRP A 67 -4.89 11.89 3.43
C TRP A 67 -4.09 10.61 3.65
N PHE A 68 -3.20 10.57 4.65
CA PHE A 68 -2.47 9.35 5.00
C PHE A 68 -3.42 8.23 5.47
N PHE A 69 -4.47 8.56 6.23
CA PHE A 69 -5.46 7.57 6.66
C PHE A 69 -6.37 7.10 5.53
N ILE A 70 -6.87 8.00 4.67
CA ILE A 70 -7.65 7.62 3.48
C ILE A 70 -6.81 6.72 2.58
N TYR A 71 -5.56 7.10 2.35
CA TYR A 71 -4.62 6.32 1.56
C TYR A 71 -4.35 4.94 2.18
N GLY A 72 -4.08 4.88 3.49
CA GLY A 72 -3.95 3.61 4.21
C GLY A 72 -5.19 2.72 4.08
N GLY A 73 -6.39 3.30 4.17
CA GLY A 73 -7.64 2.57 3.95
C GLY A 73 -7.75 1.99 2.53
N ALA A 74 -7.41 2.78 1.50
CA ALA A 74 -7.39 2.30 0.11
C ALA A 74 -6.38 1.16 -0.11
N VAL A 75 -5.21 1.25 0.51
CA VAL A 75 -4.20 0.18 0.45
C VAL A 75 -4.71 -1.08 1.17
N ALA A 76 -5.37 -0.95 2.33
CA ALA A 76 -5.96 -2.08 3.03
C ALA A 76 -7.01 -2.83 2.18
N VAL A 77 -7.90 -2.08 1.51
CA VAL A 77 -8.87 -2.67 0.56
C VAL A 77 -8.15 -3.40 -0.58
N THR A 78 -7.06 -2.83 -1.08
CA THR A 78 -6.25 -3.46 -2.13
C THR A 78 -5.56 -4.74 -1.65
N ILE A 79 -5.09 -4.79 -0.40
CA ILE A 79 -4.52 -6.00 0.21
C ILE A 79 -5.57 -7.12 0.25
N VAL A 80 -6.81 -6.82 0.68
CA VAL A 80 -7.90 -7.80 0.70
C VAL A 80 -8.21 -8.30 -0.71
N TRP A 81 -8.29 -7.39 -1.69
CA TRP A 81 -8.47 -7.76 -3.10
C TRP A 81 -7.34 -8.67 -3.61
N PHE A 82 -6.10 -8.36 -3.25
CA PHE A 82 -4.94 -9.15 -3.68
C PHE A 82 -4.97 -10.55 -3.07
N ILE A 83 -5.17 -10.67 -1.76
CA ILE A 83 -5.24 -11.96 -1.05
C ILE A 83 -6.36 -12.83 -1.62
N THR A 84 -7.55 -12.28 -1.88
CA THR A 84 -8.67 -13.06 -2.43
C THR A 84 -8.42 -13.55 -3.86
N ARG A 85 -7.57 -12.89 -4.64
CA ARG A 85 -7.14 -13.40 -5.96
C ARG A 85 -6.06 -14.45 -5.84
N VAL A 86 -5.09 -14.25 -4.96
CA VAL A 86 -4.05 -15.25 -4.67
C VAL A 86 -4.66 -16.53 -4.12
N ALA A 87 -5.62 -16.45 -3.20
CA ALA A 87 -6.29 -17.63 -2.64
C ALA A 87 -7.04 -18.44 -3.72
N ARG A 88 -7.76 -17.78 -4.62
CA ARG A 88 -8.42 -18.43 -5.77
C ARG A 88 -7.43 -19.12 -6.70
N MET A 89 -6.28 -18.50 -6.92
CA MET A 89 -5.22 -19.05 -7.73
C MET A 89 -4.62 -20.35 -7.14
N PHE A 90 -4.63 -20.48 -5.81
CA PHE A 90 -4.18 -21.68 -5.09
C PHE A 90 -5.32 -22.65 -4.69
N ASN A 91 -6.56 -22.44 -5.16
CA ASN A 91 -7.74 -23.22 -4.77
C ASN A 91 -7.95 -23.31 -3.24
N LEU A 92 -7.63 -22.25 -2.50
CA LEU A 92 -7.82 -22.17 -1.04
C LEU A 92 -9.20 -21.61 -0.64
N LEU A 93 -9.98 -21.16 -1.62
CA LEU A 93 -11.32 -20.56 -1.53
C LEU A 93 -12.11 -20.97 -2.78
#